data_AF-F8D6J2-F1
#
_entry.id   AF-F8D6J2-F1
#
_cell.length_a   1.000
_cell.length_b   1.000
_cell.length_c   1.000
_cell.angle_alpha   90.00
_cell.angle_beta   90.00
_cell.angle_gamma   90.00
#
_symmetry.space_group_name_H-M   'P 1'
#
loop_
_entity.id
_entity.type
_entity.pdbx_description
1 polymer ?
#
loop_
_entity_poly.entity_id
_entity_poly.type
_entity_poly.pdbx_seq_one_letter_code
_entity_poly.pdbx_strand_id
1 'polypeptide(L)' 'MLDWLSRETAVDASINAVPLVILAYFAVLFEAASPWSFDPLPVVLTHTLTLFPLVLLLIATYVVARVIERDAARS' A
#
# COMPACT_ATOMS: atom_id res chain seq x y z
N MET A 1 -3.67 19.17 16.25
CA MET A 1 -2.34 18.94 15.61
C MET A 1 -1.99 17.46 15.67
N LEU A 2 -2.86 16.66 15.07
CA LEU A 2 -2.69 15.31 14.51
C LEU A 2 -4.14 14.91 14.17
N ASP A 3 -4.75 15.62 13.24
CA ASP A 3 -6.21 15.57 13.09
C ASP A 3 -6.65 14.31 12.29
N TRP A 4 -5.69 13.62 11.65
CA TRP A 4 -5.83 12.27 11.12
C TRP A 4 -5.97 11.19 12.21
N LEU A 5 -5.68 11.49 13.48
CA LEU A 5 -5.97 10.58 14.59
C LEU A 5 -7.47 10.55 14.95
N SER A 6 -8.32 11.23 14.18
CA SER A 6 -9.75 10.93 14.20
C SER A 6 -9.93 9.42 14.06
N ARG A 7 -10.77 8.85 14.92
CA ARG A 7 -10.96 7.40 15.04
C ARG A 7 -11.30 6.75 13.70
N GLU A 8 -12.01 7.47 12.83
CA GLU A 8 -12.40 7.01 11.50
C GLU A 8 -11.20 6.93 10.54
N THR A 9 -10.42 8.00 10.38
CA THR A 9 -9.22 8.03 9.53
C THR A 9 -8.16 7.03 10.00
N ALA A 10 -7.99 6.88 11.31
CA ALA A 10 -7.08 5.90 11.89
C ALA A 10 -7.55 4.46 11.58
N VAL A 11 -8.86 4.20 11.61
CA VAL A 11 -9.43 2.89 11.25
C VAL A 11 -9.24 2.62 9.75
N ASP A 12 -9.52 3.59 8.87
CA ASP A 12 -9.35 3.43 7.42
C ASP A 12 -7.90 3.16 7.03
N ALA A 13 -6.96 3.93 7.59
CA ALA A 13 -5.54 3.72 7.38
C ALA A 13 -5.08 2.34 7.90
N SER A 14 -5.62 1.88 9.04
CA SER A 14 -5.30 0.57 9.61
C SER A 14 -5.84 -0.58 8.76
N ILE A 15 -7.06 -0.46 8.22
CA ILE A 15 -7.65 -1.45 7.33
C ILE A 15 -6.82 -1.58 6.05
N ASN A 16 -6.34 -0.45 5.49
CA ASN A 16 -5.47 -0.45 4.32
C ASN A 16 -4.01 -0.87 4.63
N ALA A 17 -3.56 -0.72 5.87
CA ALA A 17 -2.21 -1.11 6.29
C ALA A 17 -1.99 -2.62 6.20
N VAL A 18 -3.01 -3.44 6.50
CA VAL A 18 -2.89 -4.91 6.42
C VAL A 18 -2.54 -5.39 5.00
N PRO A 19 -3.33 -5.06 3.95
CA PRO A 19 -2.98 -5.43 2.59
C PRO A 19 -1.66 -4.79 2.11
N LEU A 20 -1.34 -3.56 2.52
CA LEU A 20 -0.03 -2.95 2.22
C LEU A 20 1.13 -3.77 2.78
N VAL A 21 1.05 -4.18 4.04
CA VAL A 21 2.09 -5.00 4.70
C VAL A 21 2.22 -6.36 4.02
N ILE A 22 1.10 -7.02 3.69
CA ILE A 22 1.11 -8.31 2.99
C ILE A 22 1.77 -8.19 1.61
N LEU A 23 1.40 -7.18 0.83
CA LEU A 23 2.00 -6.96 -0.50
C LEU A 23 3.49 -6.61 -0.39
N ALA A 24 3.88 -5.79 0.58
CA ALA A 24 5.28 -5.42 0.81
C ALA A 24 6.11 -6.65 1.24
N TYR A 25 5.55 -7.48 2.11
CA TYR A 25 6.16 -8.74 2.51
C TYR A 25 6.41 -9.65 1.31
N PHE A 26 5.41 -9.87 0.45
CA PHE A 26 5.56 -10.72 -0.72
C PHE A 26 6.53 -10.13 -1.75
N ALA A 27 6.49 -8.82 -1.98
CA ALA A 27 7.44 -8.16 -2.87
C ALA A 27 8.90 -8.41 -2.41
N VAL A 28 9.17 -8.25 -1.11
CA VAL A 28 10.49 -8.53 -0.54
C VAL A 28 10.82 -10.03 -0.60
N LEU A 29 9.85 -10.90 -0.31
CA LEU A 29 10.05 -12.35 -0.35
C LEU A 29 10.42 -12.82 -1.75
N PHE A 30 9.79 -12.29 -2.80
CA PHE A 30 10.10 -12.66 -4.18
C PHE A 30 11.52 -12.27 -4.59
N GLU A 31 11.99 -11.10 -4.16
CA GLU A 31 13.37 -10.67 -4.39
C GLU A 31 14.37 -11.53 -3.60
N ALA A 32 14.05 -11.87 -2.35
CA ALA A 32 14.95 -12.62 -1.47
C ALA A 32 15.03 -14.12 -1.82
N ALA A 33 13.92 -14.72 -2.28
CA ALA A 33 13.79 -16.16 -2.49
C ALA A 33 13.97 -16.60 -3.96
N SER A 34 14.12 -15.68 -4.92
CA SER A 34 14.26 -15.99 -6.35
C SER A 34 15.67 -15.72 -6.89
N PRO A 35 16.64 -16.65 -6.71
CA PRO A 35 18.02 -16.46 -7.15
C PRO A 35 18.24 -16.79 -8.65
N TRP A 36 17.41 -16.22 -9.54
CA TRP A 36 17.73 -15.97 -10.96
C TRP A 36 17.60 -17.12 -12.00
N SER A 37 16.44 -17.79 -12.11
CA SER A 37 16.00 -18.33 -13.42
C SER A 37 14.85 -17.48 -13.96
N PHE A 38 15.17 -16.55 -14.88
CA PHE A 38 14.22 -15.58 -15.42
C PHE A 38 13.43 -16.15 -16.60
N ASP A 39 12.38 -16.92 -16.32
CA ASP A 39 11.27 -16.97 -17.27
C ASP A 39 10.55 -15.60 -17.23
N PRO A 40 10.51 -14.83 -18.33
CA PRO A 40 9.97 -13.48 -18.32
C PRO A 40 8.50 -13.41 -17.88
N LEU A 41 7.69 -14.41 -18.23
CA LEU A 41 6.25 -14.35 -17.98
C LEU A 41 5.90 -14.45 -16.48
N PRO A 42 6.37 -15.46 -15.73
CA PRO A 42 6.17 -15.53 -14.28
C PRO A 42 6.72 -14.30 -13.55
N VAL A 43 7.89 -13.81 -13.96
CA VAL A 43 8.53 -12.64 -13.31
C VAL A 43 7.67 -11.40 -13.48
N VAL A 44 7.25 -11.09 -14.71
CA VAL A 44 6.39 -9.94 -15.00
C VAL A 44 5.06 -10.06 -14.27
N LEU A 45 4.43 -11.24 -14.29
CA LEU A 45 3.15 -11.44 -13.62
C LEU A 45 3.26 -11.27 -12.10
N THR A 46 4.24 -11.90 -11.46
CA THR A 46 4.43 -11.81 -10.00
C THR A 46 4.70 -10.37 -9.57
N HIS A 47 5.57 -9.64 -10.27
CA HIS A 47 5.87 -8.25 -9.98
C HIS A 47 4.68 -7.33 -10.23
N THR A 48 3.97 -7.54 -11.34
CA THR A 48 2.78 -6.74 -11.66
C THR A 48 1.71 -6.95 -10.60
N LEU A 49 1.39 -8.20 -10.27
CA LEU A 49 0.34 -8.55 -9.32
C LEU A 49 0.68 -8.17 -7.86
N THR A 50 1.93 -7.85 -7.55
CA THR A 50 2.34 -7.39 -6.21
C THR A 50 2.59 -5.89 -6.15
N LEU A 51 3.49 -5.38 -6.99
CA LEU A 51 3.93 -3.99 -6.94
C LEU A 51 2.84 -3.03 -7.43
N PHE A 52 2.06 -3.40 -8.46
CA PHE A 52 0.99 -2.53 -8.95
C PHE A 52 -0.08 -2.26 -7.89
N PRO A 53 -0.72 -3.26 -7.26
CA PRO A 53 -1.68 -2.99 -6.20
C PRO A 53 -1.01 -2.36 -4.97
N LEU A 54 0.25 -2.67 -4.67
CA LEU A 54 0.97 -2.02 -3.56
C LEU A 54 1.08 -0.51 -3.75
N VAL A 55 1.54 -0.09 -4.93
CA VAL A 55 1.69 1.33 -5.25
C VAL A 55 0.33 2.02 -5.30
N LEU A 56 -0.67 1.41 -5.95
CA LEU A 56 -2.01 1.96 -6.01
C LEU A 56 -2.63 2.14 -4.62
N LEU A 57 -2.54 1.12 -3.77
CA LEU A 57 -3.10 1.16 -2.43
C LEU A 57 -2.38 2.17 -1.54
N LEU A 58 -1.06 2.30 -1.71
CA LEU A 58 -0.27 3.30 -0.97
C LEU A 58 -0.69 4.72 -1.36
N ILE A 59 -0.83 4.98 -2.67
CA ILE A 59 -1.31 6.27 -3.19
C ILE A 59 -2.73 6.53 -2.71
N ALA A 60 -3.64 5.57 -2.84
CA ALA A 60 -5.04 5.73 -2.44
C ALA A 60 -5.14 6.05 -0.94
N THR A 61 -4.43 5.30 -0.09
CA THR A 61 -4.40 5.52 1.36
C THR A 61 -3.87 6.91 1.69
N TYR A 62 -2.79 7.34 1.04
CA TYR A 62 -2.22 8.67 1.24
C TYR A 62 -3.16 9.80 0.78
N VAL A 63 -3.75 9.66 -0.40
CA VAL A 63 -4.67 10.65 -0.96
C VAL A 63 -5.90 10.81 -0.06
N VAL A 64 -6.51 9.72 0.39
CA VAL A 64 -7.67 9.75 1.29
C VAL A 64 -7.31 10.44 2.60
N ALA A 65 -6.18 10.08 3.23
CA ALA A 65 -5.72 10.73 4.46
C ALA A 65 -5.55 12.25 4.28
N ARG A 66 -4.96 12.68 3.15
CA ARG A 66 -4.74 14.11 2.84
C ARG A 66 -6.03 14.87 2.56
N VAL A 67 -7.03 14.22 1.96
CA VAL A 67 -8.34 14.82 1.73
C VAL A 67 -9.04 15.05 3.08
N ILE A 68 -9.02 14.06 3.97
CA ILE A 68 -9.65 14.18 5.29
C ILE A 68 -8.98 15.29 6.13
N GLU A 69 -7.65 15.37 6.15
CA GLU A 69 -6.93 16.47 6.82
C GLU A 69 -7.36 17.86 6.30
N ARG A 70 -7.59 17.98 4.99
CA ARG A 70 -8.02 19.24 4.37
C ARG A 70 -9.45 19.61 4.71
N ASP A 71 -10.36 18.66 4.74
CA ASP A 71 -11.75 18.89 5.08
C ASP A 71 -11.91 19.23 6.57
N ALA A 72 -11.11 18.60 7.44
CA ALA A 72 -11.04 18.93 8.87
C ALA A 72 -10.55 20.37 9.11
N ALA A 73 -9.60 20.87 8.32
CA ALA A 73 -9.07 22.24 8.46
C ALA A 73 -10.01 23.35 7.93
N ARG A 74 -11.06 22.98 7.19
CA ARG A 74 -12.06 23.92 6.63
C ARG A 74 -13.34 24.05 7.46
N SER A 75 -13.52 23.17 8.43
CA SER A 75 -14.67 23.14 9.35
C SER A 75 -14.36 23.91 10.63
#